data_AF-A0A0G1IPL6-F1
#
_entry.id   AF-A0A0G1IPL6-F1
#
_cell.length_a   1.000
_cell.length_b   1.000
_cell.length_c   1.000
_cell.angle_alpha   90.00
_cell.angle_beta   90.00
_cell.angle_gamma   90.00
#
_symmetry.space_group_name_H-M   'P 1'
#
loop_
_entity.id
_entity.type
_entity.pdbx_description
1 polymer ?
#
loop_
_entity_poly.entity_id
_entity_poly.type
_entity_poly.pdbx_seq_one_letter_code
_entity_poly.pdbx_strand_id
1 'polypeptide(L)'
;MDLNFLQNEIKGRGKKMGIRPQTPVEMMLGVTEETGEVAKEVALFEKTGNKVNWKRLPDKELLAEEIAQLLVNIFSLASHYDINIEEAMQKLFEGKKK
;
A
#
# COMPACT_ATOMS: atom_id res chain seq x y z
N MET A 1 3.39 -11.63 12.83
CA MET A 1 2.19 -10.83 12.57
C MET A 1 1.62 -11.31 11.25
N ASP A 2 0.38 -11.80 11.24
CA ASP A 2 -0.26 -12.28 10.02
C ASP A 2 -1.04 -11.16 9.29
N LEU A 3 -1.50 -11.44 8.06
CA LEU A 3 -2.18 -10.46 7.22
C LEU A 3 -3.56 -10.10 7.77
N ASN A 4 -4.23 -11.04 8.42
CA ASN A 4 -5.52 -10.81 9.07
C ASN A 4 -5.40 -9.83 10.24
N PHE A 5 -4.37 -9.98 11.08
CA PHE A 5 -4.06 -9.06 12.16
C PHE A 5 -3.81 -7.64 11.62
N LEU A 6 -2.98 -7.51 10.57
CA LEU A 6 -2.69 -6.22 9.95
C LEU A 6 -3.95 -5.55 9.41
N GLN A 7 -4.80 -6.30 8.69
CA GLN A 7 -6.06 -5.80 8.16
C GLN A 7 -7.00 -5.30 9.24
N ASN A 8 -7.11 -6.03 10.36
CA ASN A 8 -7.93 -5.64 11.49
C ASN A 8 -7.39 -4.39 12.21
N GLU A 9 -6.07 -4.26 12.38
CA GLU A 9 -5.49 -3.05 12.97
C GLU A 9 -5.74 -1.82 12.08
N ILE A 10 -5.60 -1.96 10.76
CA ILE A 10 -5.87 -0.88 9.80
C ILE A 10 -7.35 -0.47 9.83
N LYS A 11 -8.27 -1.43 9.81
CA LYS A 11 -9.72 -1.18 9.94
C LYS A 11 -10.06 -0.43 11.23
N GLY A 12 -9.39 -0.76 12.34
CA GLY A 12 -9.57 -0.11 13.63
C GLY A 12 -8.91 1.28 13.74
N ARG A 13 -7.84 1.54 12.99
CA ARG A 13 -7.01 2.75 13.09
C ARG A 13 -7.79 4.02 12.80
N GLY A 14 -8.59 4.06 11.73
CA GLY A 14 -9.38 5.24 11.37
C GLY A 14 -10.32 5.68 12.50
N LYS A 15 -10.97 4.71 13.16
CA LYS A 15 -11.82 4.95 14.32
C LYS A 15 -11.03 5.43 15.54
N LYS A 16 -9.88 4.80 15.84
CA LYS A 16 -8.99 5.19 16.96
C LYS A 16 -8.48 6.63 16.80
N MET A 17 -8.25 7.08 15.58
CA MET A 17 -7.71 8.41 15.27
C MET A 17 -8.78 9.50 15.10
N GLY A 18 -10.07 9.17 15.22
CA GLY A 18 -11.17 10.13 15.01
C GLY A 18 -11.25 10.67 13.57
N ILE A 19 -10.66 9.97 12.60
CA ILE A 19 -10.68 10.38 11.20
C ILE A 19 -12.04 9.97 10.62
N ARG A 20 -12.63 10.84 9.79
CA ARG A 20 -13.86 10.49 9.09
C ARG A 20 -13.63 9.22 8.23
N PRO A 21 -14.63 8.33 8.10
CA PRO A 21 -14.53 7.25 7.15
C PRO A 21 -14.25 7.79 5.74
N GLN A 22 -13.26 7.20 5.06
CA GLN A 22 -13.01 7.47 3.64
C GLN A 22 -14.04 6.71 2.79
N THR A 23 -14.39 7.28 1.64
CA THR A 23 -15.15 6.58 0.60
C THR A 23 -14.24 5.63 -0.20
N PRO A 24 -14.79 4.61 -0.89
CA PRO A 24 -13.98 3.73 -1.73
C PRO A 24 -13.17 4.45 -2.81
N VAL A 25 -13.74 5.51 -3.39
CA VAL A 25 -13.05 6.34 -4.39
C VAL A 25 -11.86 7.05 -3.75
N GLU A 26 -12.02 7.62 -2.56
CA GLU A 26 -10.91 8.25 -1.83
C GLU A 26 -9.81 7.24 -1.46
N MET A 27 -10.18 6.03 -1.05
CA MET A 27 -9.22 4.96 -0.78
C MET A 27 -8.44 4.58 -2.05
N MET A 28 -9.12 4.47 -3.20
CA MET A 28 -8.48 4.16 -4.48
C MET A 28 -7.58 5.29 -4.99
N LEU A 29 -7.97 6.55 -4.74
CA LEU A 29 -7.11 7.71 -5.00
C LEU A 29 -5.84 7.63 -4.13
N GLY A 30 -5.98 7.28 -2.85
CA GLY A 30 -4.83 7.02 -1.97
C GLY A 30 -3.92 5.90 -2.50
N VAL A 31 -4.47 4.78 -2.97
CA VAL A 31 -3.67 3.73 -3.64
C VAL A 31 -2.88 4.30 -4.82
N THR A 32 -3.50 5.16 -5.63
CA THR A 32 -2.85 5.75 -6.82
C THR A 32 -1.74 6.73 -6.43
N GLU A 33 -1.97 7.55 -5.41
CA GLU A 33 -0.99 8.48 -4.84
C GLU A 33 0.25 7.74 -4.35
N GLU A 34 0.08 6.76 -3.45
CA GLU A 34 1.22 5.98 -2.91
C GLU A 34 1.94 5.16 -3.98
N THR A 35 1.22 4.69 -5.01
CA THR A 35 1.86 4.02 -6.15
C THR A 35 2.80 4.98 -6.90
N GLY A 36 2.40 6.25 -7.04
CA GLY A 36 3.25 7.29 -7.61
C GLY A 36 4.49 7.57 -6.76
N GLU A 37 4.34 7.57 -5.43
CA GLU A 37 5.47 7.75 -4.51
C GLU A 37 6.45 6.58 -4.55
N VAL A 38 5.96 5.34 -4.53
CA VAL A 38 6.80 4.16 -4.77
C VAL A 38 7.52 4.24 -6.12
N ALA A 39 6.82 4.64 -7.18
CA ALA A 39 7.42 4.79 -8.51
C ALA A 39 8.52 5.88 -8.53
N LYS A 40 8.31 6.99 -7.80
CA LYS A 40 9.31 8.06 -7.64
C LYS A 40 10.58 7.53 -6.96
N GLU A 41 10.44 6.76 -5.88
CA GLU A 41 11.58 6.16 -5.18
C GLU A 41 12.32 5.14 -6.05
N VAL A 42 11.60 4.23 -6.71
CA VAL A 42 12.18 3.24 -7.64
C VAL A 42 12.93 3.94 -8.77
N ALA A 43 12.39 5.03 -9.34
CA ALA A 43 13.04 5.77 -10.40
C ALA A 43 14.42 6.33 -9.99
N LEU A 44 14.62 6.66 -8.71
CA LEU A 44 15.91 7.11 -8.20
C LEU A 44 16.91 5.97 -8.02
N PHE A 45 16.46 4.80 -7.56
CA PHE A 45 17.30 3.60 -7.49
C PHE A 45 17.79 3.19 -8.88
N GLU A 46 16.87 3.16 -9.84
CA GLU A 46 17.15 2.73 -11.21
C GLU A 46 17.77 3.85 -12.08
N LYS A 47 17.86 5.08 -11.55
CA LYS A 47 18.31 6.28 -12.28
C LYS A 47 17.57 6.45 -13.60
N THR A 48 16.26 6.30 -13.58
CA THR A 48 15.38 6.50 -14.74
C THR A 48 14.62 7.83 -14.64
N GLY A 49 14.14 8.35 -15.77
CA GLY A 49 13.40 9.62 -15.82
C GLY A 49 14.28 10.88 -15.94
N ASN A 50 13.78 12.02 -15.47
CA ASN A 50 14.44 13.32 -15.64
C ASN A 50 15.55 13.54 -14.59
N LYS A 51 16.73 13.96 -15.06
CA LYS A 51 17.94 14.22 -14.26
C LYS A 51 17.74 15.24 -13.13
N VAL A 52 16.71 16.09 -13.22
CA VAL A 52 16.35 17.03 -12.14
C VAL A 52 16.09 16.32 -10.82
N ASN A 53 15.52 15.11 -10.87
CA ASN A 53 15.17 14.35 -9.67
C ASN A 53 16.38 13.65 -9.03
N TRP A 54 17.50 13.51 -9.73
CA TRP A 54 18.70 12.81 -9.23
C TRP A 54 19.52 13.61 -8.22
N LYS A 55 19.08 14.82 -7.86
CA LYS A 55 19.70 15.61 -6.78
C LYS A 55 19.57 14.91 -5.42
N ARG A 56 18.50 14.12 -5.24
CA ARG A 56 18.33 13.28 -4.07
C ARG A 56 18.91 11.89 -4.35
N LEU A 57 19.64 11.35 -3.39
CA LEU A 57 20.11 9.97 -3.44
C LEU A 57 18.95 9.01 -3.16
N PRO A 58 18.98 7.79 -3.73
CA PRO A 58 18.02 6.75 -3.39
C PRO A 58 18.13 6.34 -1.92
N ASP A 59 16.99 6.09 -1.29
CA ASP A 59 16.84 5.82 0.14
C ASP A 59 15.94 4.58 0.34
N LYS A 60 16.46 3.55 0.99
CA LYS A 60 15.75 2.26 1.12
C LYS A 60 14.68 2.32 2.19
N GLU A 61 14.94 3.08 3.24
CA GLU A 61 14.05 3.32 4.36
C GLU A 61 12.81 4.08 3.86
N LEU A 62 13.02 5.10 3.02
CA LEU A 62 11.90 5.81 2.42
C LEU A 62 11.11 4.93 1.46
N LEU A 63 11.77 4.16 0.57
CA LEU A 63 11.05 3.23 -0.30
C LEU A 63 10.22 2.21 0.50
N ALA A 64 10.76 1.71 1.62
CA ALA A 64 10.02 0.81 2.49
C ALA A 64 8.80 1.48 3.14
N GLU A 65 8.92 2.76 3.52
CA GLU A 65 7.81 3.56 4.03
C GLU A 65 6.70 3.72 2.98
N GLU A 66 7.03 4.15 1.76
CA GLU A 66 6.03 4.34 0.70
C GLU A 66 5.33 3.02 0.32
N ILE A 67 6.07 1.89 0.29
CA ILE A 67 5.47 0.56 0.08
C ILE A 67 4.51 0.22 1.23
N ALA A 68 4.86 0.54 2.48
CA ALA A 68 3.98 0.28 3.61
C ALA A 68 2.71 1.15 3.55
N GLN A 69 2.82 2.42 3.15
CA GLN A 69 1.66 3.32 2.97
C GLN A 69 0.75 2.81 1.85
N LEU A 70 1.31 2.37 0.72
CA LEU A 70 0.57 1.73 -0.37
C LEU A 70 -0.21 0.50 0.13
N LEU A 71 0.44 -0.37 0.89
CA LEU A 71 -0.22 -1.55 1.48
C LEU A 71 -1.34 -1.13 2.43
N VAL A 72 -1.17 -0.11 3.26
CA VAL A 72 -2.24 0.38 4.15
C VAL A 72 -3.48 0.81 3.35
N ASN A 73 -3.29 1.51 2.23
CA ASN A 73 -4.41 1.93 1.38
C ASN A 73 -5.12 0.75 0.70
N ILE A 74 -4.36 -0.25 0.23
CA ILE A 74 -4.92 -1.51 -0.32
C ILE A 74 -5.72 -2.26 0.74
N PHE A 75 -5.19 -2.38 1.96
CA PHE A 75 -5.85 -3.08 3.06
C PHE A 75 -7.09 -2.34 3.54
N SER A 76 -7.08 -1.01 3.52
CA SER A 76 -8.24 -0.17 3.82
C SER A 76 -9.36 -0.40 2.80
N LEU A 77 -9.02 -0.41 1.50
CA LEU A 77 -9.98 -0.70 0.43
C LEU A 77 -10.54 -2.12 0.52
N ALA A 78 -9.69 -3.13 0.73
CA ALA A 78 -10.14 -4.51 0.90
C ALA A 78 -11.07 -4.65 2.12
N SER A 79 -10.73 -4.00 3.24
CA SER A 79 -11.54 -4.00 4.46
C SER A 79 -12.89 -3.32 4.27
N HIS A 80 -12.98 -2.31 3.40
CA HIS A 80 -14.25 -1.65 3.07
C HIS A 80 -15.24 -2.61 2.40
N TYR A 81 -14.73 -3.52 1.57
CA TYR A 81 -15.53 -4.53 0.86
C TYR A 81 -15.58 -5.89 1.57
N ASP A 82 -15.12 -5.96 2.82
CA ASP A 82 -15.02 -7.20 3.61
C ASP A 82 -14.28 -8.33 2.88
N ILE A 83 -13.24 -7.97 2.10
CA ILE A 83 -12.38 -8.92 1.40
C ILE A 83 -11.26 -9.34 2.35
N ASN A 84 -11.16 -10.63 2.66
CA ASN A 84 -10.04 -11.19 3.42
C ASN A 84 -8.79 -11.33 2.52
N ILE A 85 -7.76 -10.52 2.78
CA ILE A 85 -6.53 -10.52 1.99
C ILE A 85 -5.74 -11.81 2.18
N GLU A 86 -5.70 -12.37 3.40
CA GLU A 86 -4.97 -13.61 3.67
C GLU A 86 -5.54 -14.77 2.84
N GLU A 87 -6.87 -14.93 2.85
CA GLU A 87 -7.54 -15.94 2.04
C GLU A 87 -7.36 -15.70 0.53
N ALA A 88 -7.43 -14.44 0.08
CA ALA A 88 -7.21 -14.10 -1.33
C ALA A 88 -5.79 -14.48 -1.79
N MET A 89 -4.79 -14.22 -0.94
CA MET A 89 -3.39 -14.58 -1.19
C MET A 89 -3.19 -16.10 -1.18
N GLN A 90 -3.76 -16.82 -0.22
CA GLN A 90 -3.72 -18.29 -0.18
C GLN A 90 -4.26 -18.89 -1.48
N LYS A 91 -5.46 -18.45 -1.91
CA LYS A 91 -6.07 -18.89 -3.19
C LYS A 91 -5.17 -18.61 -4.39
N LEU A 92 -4.51 -17.44 -4.43
CA LEU A 92 -3.60 -17.06 -5.51
C LEU A 92 -2.37 -17.98 -5.60
N PHE A 93 -1.79 -18.37 -4.47
CA PHE A 93 -0.60 -19.22 -4.45
C PHE A 93 -0.92 -20.71 -4.59
N GLU A 94 -2.05 -21.18 -4.03
CA GLU A 94 -2.50 -22.57 -4.15
C GLU A 94 -3.06 -22.88 -5.53
N GLY A 95 -3.80 -21.94 -6.13
CA GLY A 95 -4.35 -22.08 -7.49
C GLY A 95 -3.29 -22.18 -8.60
N LYS A 96 -2.03 -21.80 -8.29
CA LYS A 96 -0.88 -21.93 -9.20
C LYS A 96 -0.15 -23.28 -9.11
N LYS A 97 -0.59 -24.22 -8.25
CA LYS A 97 -0.03 -25.58 -8.16
C LYS A 97 -0.71 -26.58 -9.13
N LYS A 98 -1.20 -26.13 -10.29
CA LYS A 98 -1.77 -27.00 -11.33
C LYS A 98 -0.85 -27.04 -12.55
#